data_AF-A0AA36MSP7-F1
#
_entry.id   AF-A0AA36MSP7-F1
#
_cell.length_a   1.000
_cell.length_b   1.000
_cell.length_c   1.000
_cell.angle_alpha   90.00
_cell.angle_beta   90.00
_cell.angle_gamma   90.00
#
_symmetry.space_group_name_H-M   'P 1'
#
loop_
_entity.id
_entity.type
_entity.pdbx_description
1 polymer ?
#
loop_
_entity_poly.entity_id
_entity_poly.type
_entity_poly.pdbx_seq_one_letter_code
_entity_poly.pdbx_strand_id
1 'polypeptide(L)'
;MEVQASTPRCIRLGPDAWKAAFSIAASLLRGVHQHLPRVVRSAEFAEGADCQPHYSKLPSRGKDVLATLCVKLSQKEVYGEIATRSRIGACLRLGDEVIFAVIRPPPDLAKAPLLMEVHGFDFLVLPEITKLRRHLKQVLGSDYSRKSTTVWYEKHKDEFCPLQDSKLRRILASIFEQHSLIMLPEWALSRTIWGMLNIFTQSYRTFEFWDEGRSGIRLTVRGTSMPEDEEYRQQLVCIVHGFALRFHAGGAQT
;
A
#
# COMPACT_ATOMS: atom_id res chain seq x y z
N MET A 1 -33.77 23.81 -35.23
CA MET A 1 -32.66 22.98 -34.72
C MET A 1 -33.01 22.56 -33.31
N GLU A 2 -33.64 21.39 -33.16
CA GLU A 2 -33.92 20.81 -31.85
C GLU A 2 -32.63 20.20 -31.30
N VAL A 3 -32.17 20.72 -30.16
CA VAL A 3 -31.11 20.11 -29.36
C VAL A 3 -31.72 18.88 -28.70
N GLN A 4 -31.47 17.69 -29.26
CA GLN A 4 -31.79 16.44 -28.60
C GLN A 4 -31.00 16.37 -27.29
N ALA A 5 -31.69 16.62 -26.16
CA ALA A 5 -31.16 16.37 -24.85
C ALA A 5 -30.87 14.87 -24.74
N SER A 6 -29.59 14.49 -24.81
CA SER A 6 -29.18 13.11 -24.60
C SER A 6 -29.61 12.71 -23.19
N THR A 7 -30.58 11.80 -23.08
CA THR A 7 -30.93 11.16 -21.82
C THR A 7 -29.63 10.68 -21.15
N PRO A 8 -29.35 11.08 -19.90
CA PRO A 8 -28.13 10.67 -19.21
C PRO A 8 -28.12 9.15 -19.22
N ARG A 9 -27.17 8.56 -19.95
CA ARG A 9 -26.95 7.12 -19.89
C ARG A 9 -26.74 6.79 -18.42
N CYS A 10 -27.62 5.98 -17.86
CA CYS A 10 -27.38 5.34 -16.57
C CYS A 10 -26.12 4.50 -16.77
N ILE A 11 -24.97 5.06 -16.37
CA ILE A 11 -23.69 4.36 -16.39
C ILE A 11 -23.83 3.31 -15.29
N ARG A 12 -24.33 2.13 -15.67
CA ARG A 12 -24.26 0.96 -14.81
C ARG A 12 -22.80 0.79 -14.44
N LEU A 13 -22.55 0.68 -13.14
CA LEU A 13 -21.25 0.34 -12.57
C LEU A 13 -20.59 -0.74 -13.44
N GLY A 14 -19.38 -0.47 -13.94
CA GLY A 14 -18.59 -1.51 -14.59
C GLY A 14 -18.38 -2.65 -13.58
N PRO A 15 -18.67 -3.92 -13.92
CA PRO A 15 -18.41 -5.07 -13.03
C PRO A 15 -16.92 -5.16 -12.61
N ASP A 16 -16.03 -4.47 -13.34
CA ASP A 16 -14.59 -4.51 -13.14
C ASP A 16 -14.12 -3.76 -11.88
N ALA A 17 -14.68 -2.59 -11.54
CA ALA A 17 -14.28 -1.86 -10.34
C ALA A 17 -14.64 -2.64 -9.06
N TRP A 18 -15.84 -3.23 -9.03
CA TRP A 18 -16.29 -4.13 -7.97
C TRP A 18 -15.43 -5.38 -7.86
N LYS A 19 -15.16 -6.02 -9.01
CA LYS A 19 -14.27 -7.18 -9.06
C LYS A 19 -12.88 -6.85 -8.55
N ALA A 20 -12.31 -5.70 -8.94
CA ALA A 20 -11.00 -5.25 -8.48
C ALA A 20 -10.98 -5.01 -6.96
N ALA A 21 -12.01 -4.34 -6.43
CA ALA A 21 -12.19 -4.12 -5.00
C ALA A 21 -12.14 -5.44 -4.21
N PHE A 22 -13.01 -6.39 -4.53
CA PHE A 22 -13.03 -7.69 -3.84
C PHE A 22 -11.80 -8.55 -4.12
N SER A 23 -11.18 -8.43 -5.29
CA SER A 23 -9.97 -9.18 -5.66
C SER A 23 -8.79 -8.86 -4.76
N ILE A 24 -8.63 -7.60 -4.30
CA ILE A 24 -7.56 -7.24 -3.38
C ILE A 24 -7.73 -7.95 -2.03
N ALA A 25 -8.93 -7.87 -1.43
CA ALA A 25 -9.22 -8.56 -0.18
C ALA A 25 -9.06 -10.08 -0.33
N ALA A 26 -9.60 -10.66 -1.41
CA ALA A 26 -9.48 -12.09 -1.69
C ALA A 26 -8.02 -12.54 -1.89
N SER A 27 -7.21 -11.76 -2.61
CA SER A 27 -5.79 -12.08 -2.87
C SER A 27 -4.97 -12.03 -1.58
N LEU A 28 -5.22 -11.04 -0.73
CA LEU A 28 -4.59 -10.95 0.58
C LEU A 28 -4.92 -12.18 1.43
N LEU A 29 -6.21 -12.48 1.59
CA LEU A 29 -6.65 -13.60 2.43
C LEU A 29 -6.18 -14.95 1.90
N ARG A 30 -6.11 -15.11 0.57
CA ARG A 30 -5.48 -16.28 -0.05
C ARG A 30 -4.02 -16.40 0.34
N GLY A 31 -3.26 -15.30 0.28
CA GLY A 31 -1.85 -15.29 0.70
C GLY A 31 -1.69 -15.65 2.18
N VAL A 32 -2.50 -15.07 3.05
CA VAL A 32 -2.51 -15.41 4.48
C VAL A 32 -2.83 -16.89 4.69
N HIS A 33 -3.87 -17.42 4.03
CA HIS A 33 -4.24 -18.82 4.16
C HIS A 33 -3.17 -19.78 3.64
N GLN A 34 -2.52 -19.45 2.52
CA GLN A 34 -1.47 -20.29 1.92
C GLN A 34 -0.22 -20.37 2.80
N HIS A 35 0.20 -19.26 3.41
CA HIS A 35 1.45 -19.21 4.18
C HIS A 35 1.24 -19.41 5.68
N LEU A 36 0.04 -19.11 6.19
CA LEU A 36 -0.32 -19.12 7.61
C LEU A 36 -1.74 -19.71 7.80
N PRO A 37 -1.99 -20.98 7.42
CA PRO A 37 -3.34 -21.54 7.31
C PRO A 37 -4.15 -21.55 8.61
N ARG A 38 -3.47 -21.56 9.77
CA ARG A 38 -4.10 -21.61 11.10
C ARG A 38 -4.36 -20.22 11.70
N VAL A 39 -3.97 -19.16 11.00
CA VAL A 39 -4.06 -17.79 11.54
C VAL A 39 -5.44 -17.19 11.34
N VAL A 40 -6.19 -17.56 10.30
CA VAL A 40 -7.57 -17.09 10.13
C VAL A 40 -8.49 -17.88 11.04
N ARG A 41 -9.15 -17.21 12.01
CA ARG A 41 -10.14 -17.82 12.90
C ARG A 41 -11.54 -17.79 12.31
N SER A 42 -11.96 -16.63 11.81
CA SER A 42 -13.25 -16.48 11.14
C SER A 42 -13.16 -15.41 10.06
N ALA A 43 -14.04 -15.54 9.07
CA ALA A 43 -14.31 -14.53 8.07
C ALA A 43 -15.84 -14.36 8.00
N GLU A 44 -16.31 -13.16 8.31
CA GLU A 44 -17.72 -12.81 8.42
C GLU A 44 -18.03 -11.79 7.33
N PHE A 45 -19.05 -12.09 6.52
CA PHE A 45 -19.55 -11.19 5.49
C PHE A 45 -20.93 -10.68 5.90
N ALA A 46 -21.15 -9.38 5.76
CA ALA A 46 -22.42 -8.74 6.08
C ALA A 46 -22.77 -7.70 5.00
N GLU A 47 -24.06 -7.48 4.78
CA GLU A 47 -24.60 -6.49 3.84
C GLU A 47 -25.69 -5.65 4.50
N GLY A 48 -25.85 -4.41 4.04
CA GLY A 48 -26.91 -3.53 4.51
C GLY A 48 -26.87 -3.30 6.03
N ALA A 49 -28.00 -3.55 6.69
CA ALA A 49 -28.16 -3.30 8.13
C ALA A 49 -27.27 -4.20 9.02
N ASP A 50 -26.88 -5.38 8.53
CA ASP A 50 -26.10 -6.35 9.31
C ASP A 50 -24.63 -5.93 9.49
N CYS A 51 -24.18 -4.90 8.76
CA CYS A 51 -22.80 -4.40 8.85
C CYS A 51 -22.49 -3.63 10.15
N GLN A 52 -23.51 -3.27 10.94
CA GLN A 52 -23.39 -2.37 12.10
C GLN A 52 -22.30 -2.70 13.13
N PRO A 53 -22.01 -3.97 13.48
CA PRO A 53 -21.01 -4.31 14.50
C PRO A 53 -19.60 -3.73 14.22
N HIS A 54 -19.29 -3.48 12.95
CA HIS A 54 -17.95 -3.05 12.51
C HIS A 54 -17.80 -1.53 12.37
N TYR A 55 -18.90 -0.79 12.39
CA TYR A 55 -18.93 0.63 12.02
C TYR A 55 -18.04 1.50 12.90
N SER A 56 -17.96 1.23 14.21
CA SER A 56 -17.15 2.01 15.15
C SER A 56 -15.65 2.03 14.82
N LYS A 57 -15.17 1.04 14.06
CA LYS A 57 -13.76 0.88 13.69
C LYS A 57 -13.41 1.48 12.32
N LEU A 58 -14.44 1.82 11.53
CA LEU A 58 -14.30 2.35 10.19
C LEU A 58 -14.18 3.89 10.18
N PRO A 59 -13.41 4.48 9.24
CA PRO A 59 -13.29 5.94 9.12
C PRO A 59 -14.64 6.67 8.97
N SER A 60 -15.55 6.15 8.15
CA SER A 60 -16.89 6.69 7.92
C SER A 60 -17.85 6.52 9.10
N ARG A 61 -17.47 5.74 10.13
CA ARG A 61 -18.36 5.26 11.18
C ARG A 61 -19.61 4.55 10.65
N GLY A 62 -19.47 3.83 9.52
CA GLY A 62 -20.56 3.08 8.91
C GLY A 62 -21.41 3.86 7.93
N LYS A 63 -21.16 5.16 7.75
CA LYS A 63 -21.92 5.98 6.82
C LYS A 63 -21.78 5.42 5.40
N ASP A 64 -22.92 5.12 4.78
CA ASP A 64 -23.03 4.62 3.41
C ASP A 64 -22.33 3.27 3.15
N VAL A 65 -21.99 2.50 4.18
CA VAL A 65 -21.42 1.14 4.01
C VAL A 65 -22.46 0.21 3.38
N LEU A 66 -22.10 -0.44 2.29
CA LEU A 66 -22.96 -1.41 1.60
C LEU A 66 -22.71 -2.84 2.06
N ALA A 67 -21.44 -3.20 2.20
CA ALA A 67 -21.01 -4.54 2.56
C ALA A 67 -19.70 -4.51 3.32
N THR A 68 -19.52 -5.45 4.23
CA THR A 68 -18.28 -5.62 5.00
C THR A 68 -17.79 -7.06 4.94
N LEU A 69 -16.50 -7.24 4.77
CA LEU A 69 -15.79 -8.48 5.06
C LEU A 69 -14.90 -8.25 6.28
N CYS A 70 -15.24 -8.88 7.40
CA CYS A 70 -14.47 -8.85 8.62
C CYS A 70 -13.72 -10.17 8.79
N VAL A 71 -12.41 -10.11 8.97
CA VAL A 71 -11.55 -11.28 9.16
C VAL A 71 -10.88 -11.19 10.52
N LYS A 72 -11.14 -12.19 11.37
CA LYS A 72 -10.53 -12.30 12.69
C LYS A 72 -9.35 -13.25 12.64
N LEU A 73 -8.19 -12.77 13.08
CA LEU A 73 -6.95 -13.52 13.12
C LEU A 73 -6.72 -14.10 14.52
N SER A 74 -5.95 -15.19 14.60
CA SER A 74 -5.65 -15.87 15.86
C SER A 74 -4.53 -15.20 16.64
N GLN A 75 -3.79 -14.31 15.99
CA GLN A 75 -2.67 -13.57 16.53
C GLN A 75 -3.07 -12.10 16.64
N LYS A 76 -2.46 -11.41 17.61
CA LYS A 76 -2.68 -9.97 17.79
C LYS A 76 -2.29 -9.18 16.55
N GLU A 77 -1.19 -9.58 15.92
CA GLU A 77 -0.64 -8.94 14.73
C GLU A 77 -0.04 -10.02 13.83
N VAL A 78 -0.19 -9.84 12.52
CA VAL A 78 0.41 -10.71 11.50
C VAL A 78 1.25 -9.85 10.58
N TYR A 79 2.52 -10.21 10.45
CA TYR A 79 3.46 -9.50 9.61
C TYR A 79 3.70 -10.30 8.32
N GLY A 80 3.73 -9.58 7.20
CA GLY A 80 3.95 -10.19 5.91
C GLY A 80 4.49 -9.21 4.89
N GLU A 81 4.59 -9.70 3.67
CA GLU A 81 5.03 -8.92 2.52
C GLU A 81 4.03 -9.08 1.38
N ILE A 82 3.72 -7.98 0.71
CA ILE A 82 3.03 -8.08 -0.58
C ILE A 82 4.10 -8.31 -1.62
N ALA A 83 4.10 -9.50 -2.22
CA ALA A 83 4.98 -9.88 -3.31
C ALA A 83 4.67 -9.02 -4.56
N THR A 84 5.23 -7.81 -4.59
CA THR A 84 5.13 -6.88 -5.72
C THR A 84 6.49 -6.72 -6.38
N ARG A 85 6.48 -6.38 -7.67
CA ARG A 85 7.69 -5.95 -8.38
C ARG A 85 8.26 -4.65 -7.82
N SER A 86 7.46 -3.88 -7.08
CA SER A 86 7.77 -2.52 -6.62
C SER A 86 8.78 -2.43 -5.47
N ARG A 87 9.40 -3.55 -5.06
CA ARG A 87 10.51 -3.60 -4.07
C ARG A 87 10.32 -2.63 -2.90
N ILE A 88 9.15 -2.68 -2.27
CA ILE A 88 8.73 -1.69 -1.28
C ILE A 88 9.53 -1.88 0.02
N GLY A 89 10.14 -0.81 0.52
CA GLY A 89 10.86 -0.76 1.82
C GLY A 89 9.94 -0.77 3.04
N ALA A 90 8.89 -1.58 3.03
CA ALA A 90 7.92 -1.70 4.11
C ALA A 90 7.52 -3.18 4.33
N CYS A 91 6.94 -3.47 5.48
CA CYS A 91 6.21 -4.72 5.73
C CYS A 91 4.72 -4.44 5.92
N LEU A 92 3.90 -5.40 5.53
CA LEU A 92 2.47 -5.38 5.81
C LEU A 92 2.26 -5.86 7.24
N ARG A 93 1.53 -5.11 8.04
CA ARG A 93 0.98 -5.54 9.33
C ARG A 93 -0.54 -5.64 9.20
N LEU A 94 -1.07 -6.80 9.55
CA LEU A 94 -2.49 -7.02 9.78
C LEU A 94 -2.76 -7.04 11.28
N GLY A 95 -3.82 -6.36 11.72
CA GLY A 95 -4.32 -6.46 13.10
C GLY A 95 -5.01 -7.80 13.37
N ASP A 96 -5.43 -8.01 14.62
CA ASP A 96 -6.24 -9.15 15.03
C ASP A 96 -7.63 -9.17 14.37
N GLU A 97 -8.10 -8.01 13.95
CA GLU A 97 -9.27 -7.85 13.10
C GLU A 97 -8.94 -6.98 11.88
N VAL A 98 -9.23 -7.52 10.69
CA VAL A 98 -9.08 -6.82 9.41
C VAL A 98 -10.46 -6.65 8.80
N ILE A 99 -10.84 -5.42 8.48
CA ILE A 99 -12.17 -5.11 7.94
C ILE A 99 -12.00 -4.44 6.59
N PHE A 100 -12.70 -4.97 5.58
CA PHE A 100 -12.87 -4.34 4.28
C PHE A 100 -14.33 -3.93 4.15
N ALA A 101 -14.61 -2.64 4.05
CA ALA A 101 -15.96 -2.11 3.96
C ALA A 101 -16.14 -1.36 2.65
N VAL A 102 -17.03 -1.84 1.78
CA VAL A 102 -17.33 -1.15 0.53
C VAL A 102 -18.37 -0.06 0.80
N ILE A 103 -18.04 1.17 0.42
CA ILE A 103 -18.94 2.32 0.56
C ILE A 103 -19.78 2.45 -0.71
N ARG A 104 -21.02 2.92 -0.54
CA ARG A 104 -21.94 3.18 -1.63
C ARG A 104 -21.26 4.05 -2.69
N PRO A 105 -21.11 3.56 -3.93
CA PRO A 105 -20.46 4.34 -4.97
C PRO A 105 -21.32 5.54 -5.33
N PRO A 106 -20.71 6.63 -5.81
CA PRO A 106 -21.43 7.72 -6.44
C PRO A 106 -22.13 7.23 -7.73
N PRO A 107 -23.16 7.94 -8.22
CA PRO A 107 -23.87 7.56 -9.44
C PRO A 107 -22.99 7.47 -10.69
N ASP A 108 -21.88 8.21 -10.71
CA ASP A 108 -20.96 8.31 -11.86
C ASP A 108 -19.52 8.02 -11.42
N LEU A 109 -19.05 6.79 -11.68
CA LEU A 109 -17.69 6.36 -11.33
C LEU A 109 -16.60 7.01 -12.20
N ALA A 110 -16.95 7.57 -13.36
CA ALA A 110 -15.99 8.30 -14.17
C ALA A 110 -15.59 9.62 -13.49
N LYS A 111 -16.44 10.12 -12.57
CA LYS A 111 -16.21 11.37 -11.83
C LYS A 111 -15.71 11.14 -10.41
N ALA A 112 -15.95 9.98 -9.83
CA ALA A 112 -15.54 9.69 -8.46
C ALA A 112 -15.32 8.19 -8.24
N PRO A 113 -14.39 7.79 -7.36
CA PRO A 113 -13.98 6.39 -7.26
C PRO A 113 -15.00 5.54 -6.48
N LEU A 114 -14.97 4.23 -6.70
CA LEU A 114 -15.50 3.27 -5.74
C LEU A 114 -14.58 3.27 -4.51
N LEU A 115 -15.13 3.41 -3.32
CA LEU A 115 -14.37 3.47 -2.07
C LEU A 115 -14.49 2.16 -1.31
N MET A 116 -13.36 1.64 -0.86
CA MET A 116 -13.28 0.59 0.15
C MET A 116 -12.54 1.13 1.36
N GLU A 117 -13.21 1.23 2.49
CA GLU A 117 -12.57 1.50 3.76
C GLU A 117 -11.90 0.24 4.30
N VAL A 118 -10.77 0.45 4.98
CA VAL A 118 -9.96 -0.63 5.51
C VAL A 118 -9.62 -0.34 6.97
N HIS A 119 -9.71 -1.37 7.80
CA HIS A 119 -9.27 -1.38 9.19
C HIS A 119 -8.26 -2.51 9.42
N GLY A 120 -7.29 -2.29 10.31
CA GLY A 120 -6.30 -3.31 10.69
C GLY A 120 -5.32 -3.67 9.56
N PHE A 121 -5.03 -2.73 8.66
CA PHE A 121 -4.14 -2.94 7.52
C PHE A 121 -3.12 -1.80 7.42
N ASP A 122 -1.87 -2.07 7.77
CA ASP A 122 -0.82 -1.05 7.84
C ASP A 122 0.43 -1.46 7.08
N PHE A 123 1.11 -0.46 6.52
CA PHE A 123 2.45 -0.60 5.95
C PHE A 123 3.45 0.01 6.93
N LEU A 124 4.19 -0.84 7.63
CA LEU A 124 5.22 -0.39 8.54
C LEU A 124 6.54 -0.20 7.80
N VAL A 125 7.25 0.86 8.15
CA VAL A 125 8.64 1.02 7.73
C VAL A 125 9.47 -0.16 8.26
N LEU A 126 10.43 -0.64 7.48
CA LEU A 126 11.31 -1.72 7.94
C LEU A 126 12.12 -1.25 9.16
N PRO A 127 12.23 -2.06 10.24
CA PRO A 127 13.01 -1.67 11.42
C PRO A 127 14.46 -1.27 11.09
N GLU A 128 15.06 -1.92 10.09
CA GLU A 128 16.40 -1.62 9.58
C GLU A 128 16.51 -0.20 9.00
N ILE A 129 15.47 0.29 8.30
CA ILE A 129 15.45 1.65 7.76
C ILE A 129 15.46 2.65 8.91
N THR A 130 14.66 2.43 9.95
CA THR A 130 14.62 3.31 11.14
C THR A 130 15.96 3.30 11.87
N LYS A 131 16.56 2.12 12.05
CA LYS A 131 17.90 1.96 12.66
C LYS A 131 18.97 2.68 11.85
N LEU A 132 19.02 2.45 10.54
CA LEU A 132 19.99 3.06 9.63
C LEU A 132 19.84 4.58 9.60
N ARG A 133 18.60 5.10 9.49
CA ARG A 133 18.33 6.54 9.51
C ARG A 133 18.85 7.20 10.80
N ARG A 134 18.56 6.61 11.96
CA ARG A 134 19.03 7.11 13.26
C ARG A 134 20.56 7.09 13.34
N HIS A 135 21.16 5.99 12.92
CA HIS A 135 22.61 5.83 12.91
C HIS A 135 23.29 6.86 12.00
N LEU A 136 22.79 7.03 10.77
CA LEU A 136 23.30 8.02 9.82
C LEU A 136 23.19 9.45 10.34
N LYS A 137 22.06 9.83 10.96
CA LYS A 137 21.92 11.14 11.62
C LYS A 137 22.99 11.35 12.70
N GLN A 138 23.28 10.30 13.48
CA GLN A 138 24.28 10.36 14.55
C GLN A 138 25.70 10.49 13.99
N VAL A 139 26.09 9.68 13.00
CA VAL A 139 27.47 9.65 12.50
C VAL A 139 27.78 10.76 11.51
N LEU A 140 26.79 11.24 10.75
CA LEU A 140 26.97 12.32 9.77
C LEU A 140 26.68 13.71 10.37
N GLY A 141 25.89 13.81 11.45
CA GLY A 141 25.60 15.08 12.12
C GLY A 141 25.05 16.14 11.16
N SER A 142 25.72 17.29 11.10
CA SER A 142 25.37 18.41 10.19
C SER A 142 25.50 18.04 8.72
N ASP A 143 26.32 17.04 8.39
CA ASP A 143 26.53 16.59 7.01
C ASP A 143 25.46 15.60 6.56
N TYR A 144 24.45 15.28 7.38
CA TYR A 144 23.37 14.36 7.04
C TYR A 144 22.58 14.88 5.82
N SER A 145 22.95 14.36 4.65
CA SER A 145 22.40 14.75 3.36
C SER A 145 22.24 13.52 2.48
N ARG A 146 21.50 13.67 1.38
CA ARG A 146 21.35 12.61 0.37
C ARG A 146 22.69 12.07 -0.12
N LYS A 147 23.66 12.94 -0.41
CA LYS A 147 24.96 12.54 -0.96
C LYS A 147 25.82 11.80 0.08
N SER A 148 26.05 12.41 1.24
CA SER A 148 26.87 11.81 2.31
C SER A 148 26.30 10.48 2.80
N THR A 149 24.97 10.38 2.90
CA THR A 149 24.27 9.13 3.24
C THR A 149 24.55 8.01 2.23
N THR A 150 24.53 8.34 0.94
CA THR A 150 24.79 7.36 -0.12
C THR A 150 26.23 6.86 -0.07
N VAL A 151 27.19 7.79 0.06
CA VAL A 151 28.61 7.47 0.19
C VAL A 151 28.87 6.61 1.43
N TRP A 152 28.27 6.97 2.57
CA TRP A 152 28.40 6.18 3.79
C TRP A 152 27.81 4.79 3.62
N TYR A 153 26.60 4.69 3.06
CA TYR A 153 25.91 3.42 2.87
C TYR A 153 26.72 2.47 1.98
N GLU A 154 27.19 2.92 0.81
CA GLU A 154 27.97 2.04 -0.08
C GLU A 154 29.23 1.49 0.57
N LYS A 155 29.87 2.25 1.46
CA LYS A 155 31.08 1.81 2.17
C LYS A 155 30.80 0.82 3.31
N HIS A 156 29.63 0.91 3.97
CA HIS A 156 29.34 0.15 5.20
C HIS A 156 28.10 -0.75 5.10
N LYS A 157 27.46 -0.86 3.93
CA LYS A 157 26.19 -1.58 3.74
C LYS A 157 26.26 -3.03 4.18
N ASP A 158 27.37 -3.73 3.93
CA ASP A 158 27.49 -5.15 4.27
C ASP A 158 27.78 -5.39 5.76
N GLU A 159 28.32 -4.40 6.46
CA GLU A 159 28.49 -4.42 7.92
C GLU A 159 27.17 -4.09 8.62
N PHE A 160 26.51 -2.99 8.22
CA PHE A 160 25.31 -2.49 8.89
C PHE A 160 24.05 -3.26 8.50
N CYS A 161 23.95 -3.67 7.23
CA CYS A 161 22.82 -4.40 6.66
C CYS A 161 23.31 -5.63 5.86
N PRO A 162 23.80 -6.70 6.52
CA PRO A 162 24.28 -7.89 5.83
C PRO A 162 23.22 -8.47 4.88
N LEU A 163 23.61 -8.86 3.66
CA LEU A 163 22.67 -9.32 2.61
C LEU A 163 21.80 -10.52 3.03
N GLN A 164 22.34 -11.40 3.87
CA GLN A 164 21.66 -12.62 4.31
C GLN A 164 20.47 -12.31 5.23
N ASP A 165 20.58 -11.26 6.04
CA ASP A 165 19.60 -10.96 7.08
C ASP A 165 18.76 -9.72 6.74
N SER A 166 19.35 -8.74 6.05
CA SER A 166 18.71 -7.45 5.80
C SER A 166 17.78 -7.49 4.59
N LYS A 167 16.50 -7.25 4.84
CA LYS A 167 15.52 -7.04 3.75
C LYS A 167 15.84 -5.77 2.98
N LEU A 168 16.22 -4.68 3.66
CA LEU A 168 16.61 -3.44 2.98
C LEU A 168 17.76 -3.68 2.01
N ARG A 169 18.79 -4.41 2.44
CA ARG A 169 19.93 -4.78 1.60
C ARG A 169 19.51 -5.64 0.41
N ARG A 170 18.65 -6.66 0.61
CA ARG A 170 18.11 -7.48 -0.48
C ARG A 170 17.33 -6.66 -1.50
N ILE A 171 16.51 -5.70 -1.04
CA ILE A 171 15.78 -4.77 -1.90
C ILE A 171 16.77 -3.96 -2.75
N LEU A 172 17.74 -3.30 -2.11
CA LEU A 172 18.70 -2.45 -2.81
C LEU A 172 19.61 -3.27 -3.74
N ALA A 173 20.05 -4.46 -3.33
CA ALA A 173 20.80 -5.39 -4.20
C ALA A 173 19.98 -5.76 -5.44
N SER A 174 18.69 -6.06 -5.26
CA SER A 174 17.82 -6.43 -6.38
C SER A 174 17.56 -5.29 -7.37
N ILE A 175 17.81 -4.04 -6.98
CA ILE A 175 17.67 -2.86 -7.84
C ILE A 175 19.01 -2.51 -8.50
N PHE A 176 20.12 -2.56 -7.75
CA PHE A 176 21.40 -1.98 -8.19
C PHE A 176 22.47 -3.02 -8.56
N GLU A 177 22.37 -4.23 -8.03
CA GLU A 177 23.40 -5.26 -8.18
C GLU A 177 22.98 -6.36 -9.17
N GLN A 178 21.82 -6.23 -9.81
CA GLN A 178 21.47 -7.07 -10.95
C GLN A 178 22.27 -6.63 -12.19
N HIS A 179 22.84 -7.60 -12.91
CA HIS A 179 23.76 -7.38 -14.03
C HIS A 179 23.26 -6.43 -15.13
N SER A 180 21.95 -6.27 -15.30
CA SER A 180 21.34 -5.34 -16.26
C SER A 180 21.27 -3.87 -15.79
N LEU A 181 21.52 -3.59 -14.51
CA LEU A 181 21.37 -2.28 -13.88
C LEU A 181 22.67 -1.73 -13.25
N ILE A 182 23.81 -2.40 -13.47
CA ILE A 182 25.14 -1.96 -13.00
C ILE A 182 25.51 -0.54 -13.48
N MET A 183 24.85 -0.05 -14.53
CA MET A 183 25.08 1.27 -15.13
C MET A 183 24.12 2.36 -14.62
N LEU A 184 23.47 2.20 -13.47
CA LEU A 184 22.64 3.27 -12.93
C LEU A 184 23.51 4.45 -12.49
N PRO A 185 23.18 5.67 -12.91
CA PRO A 185 23.96 6.84 -12.54
C PRO A 185 23.85 7.09 -11.03
N GLU A 186 24.91 7.63 -10.43
CA GLU A 186 25.02 7.88 -8.98
C GLU A 186 23.80 8.62 -8.41
N TRP A 187 23.24 9.57 -9.16
CA TRP A 187 22.06 10.32 -8.75
C TRP A 187 20.82 9.43 -8.54
N ALA A 188 20.67 8.34 -9.30
CA ALA A 188 19.53 7.44 -9.20
C ALA A 188 19.65 6.53 -7.97
N LEU A 189 20.86 5.99 -7.73
CA LEU A 189 21.19 5.27 -6.50
C LEU A 189 20.92 6.15 -5.28
N SER A 190 21.49 7.36 -5.29
CA SER A 190 21.38 8.31 -4.20
C SER A 190 19.93 8.73 -3.92
N ARG A 191 19.13 8.96 -4.97
CA ARG A 191 17.70 9.25 -4.84
C ARG A 191 16.93 8.06 -4.26
N THR A 192 17.28 6.84 -4.62
CA THR A 192 16.58 5.63 -4.15
C THR A 192 16.90 5.34 -2.68
N ILE A 193 18.17 5.36 -2.29
CA ILE A 193 18.58 5.19 -0.89
C ILE A 193 17.92 6.27 -0.03
N TRP A 194 17.95 7.53 -0.48
CA TRP A 194 17.28 8.62 0.22
C TRP A 194 15.78 8.42 0.31
N GLY A 195 15.12 7.98 -0.77
CA GLY A 195 13.70 7.65 -0.77
C GLY A 195 13.36 6.55 0.25
N MET A 196 14.11 5.45 0.25
CA MET A 196 13.95 4.34 1.20
C MET A 196 14.13 4.81 2.64
N LEU A 197 15.17 5.60 2.88
CA LEU A 197 15.43 6.18 4.19
C LEU A 197 14.36 7.15 4.65
N ASN A 198 13.52 7.68 3.78
CA ASN A 198 12.43 8.59 4.14
C ASN A 198 11.03 7.92 4.08
N ILE A 199 10.97 6.60 3.91
CA ILE A 199 9.71 5.85 4.09
C ILE A 199 9.27 5.97 5.55
N PHE A 200 7.98 6.09 5.78
CA PHE A 200 7.36 6.16 7.10
C PHE A 200 6.23 5.15 7.19
N THR A 201 5.81 4.84 8.40
CA THR A 201 4.68 3.96 8.67
C THR A 201 3.38 4.61 8.20
N GLN A 202 2.63 3.88 7.39
CA GLN A 202 1.33 4.31 6.88
C GLN A 202 0.24 3.34 7.34
N SER A 203 -0.76 3.88 8.01
CA SER A 203 -2.01 3.16 8.26
C SER A 203 -2.97 3.46 7.12
N TYR A 204 -3.36 2.43 6.36
CA TYR A 204 -4.27 2.61 5.24
C TYR A 204 -5.71 2.60 5.71
N ARG A 205 -6.45 3.62 5.29
CA ARG A 205 -7.84 3.84 5.70
C ARG A 205 -8.81 3.62 4.55
N THR A 206 -8.40 3.92 3.33
CA THR A 206 -9.29 3.86 2.17
C THR A 206 -8.54 3.48 0.91
N PHE A 207 -9.13 2.60 0.11
CA PHE A 207 -8.75 2.28 -1.25
C PHE A 207 -9.77 2.91 -2.20
N GLU A 208 -9.28 3.69 -3.15
CA GLU A 208 -10.06 4.36 -4.18
C GLU A 208 -9.83 3.65 -5.51
N PHE A 209 -10.89 3.07 -6.08
CA PHE A 209 -10.87 2.37 -7.36
C PHE A 209 -11.48 3.28 -8.42
N TRP A 210 -10.62 3.81 -9.27
CA TRP A 210 -10.99 4.67 -10.39
C TRP A 210 -11.13 3.82 -11.65
N ASP A 211 -12.30 3.87 -12.27
CA ASP A 211 -12.53 3.24 -13.57
C ASP A 211 -12.00 4.16 -14.68
N GLU A 212 -10.90 3.77 -15.31
CA GLU A 212 -10.29 4.49 -16.44
C GLU A 212 -10.70 3.87 -17.80
N GLY A 213 -11.80 3.11 -17.82
CA GLY A 213 -12.35 2.47 -19.00
C GLY A 213 -11.35 1.51 -19.63
N ARG A 214 -10.92 1.79 -20.86
CA ARG A 214 -9.96 0.94 -21.60
C ARG A 214 -8.58 0.87 -20.95
N SER A 215 -8.23 1.85 -20.11
CA SER A 215 -6.95 1.85 -19.37
C SER A 215 -6.98 0.96 -18.13
N GLY A 216 -8.14 0.42 -17.77
CA GLY A 216 -8.33 -0.46 -16.63
C GLY A 216 -8.69 0.29 -15.35
N ILE A 217 -8.38 -0.33 -14.20
CA ILE A 217 -8.65 0.26 -12.88
C ILE A 217 -7.37 0.87 -12.33
N ARG A 218 -7.44 2.16 -11.97
CA ARG A 218 -6.40 2.80 -11.16
C ARG A 218 -6.78 2.71 -9.69
N LEU A 219 -5.93 2.08 -8.90
CA LEU A 219 -6.04 2.11 -7.44
C LEU A 219 -5.26 3.30 -6.87
N THR A 220 -5.91 4.07 -6.00
CA THR A 220 -5.26 5.07 -5.13
C THR A 220 -5.49 4.67 -3.68
N VAL A 221 -4.48 4.80 -2.83
CA VAL A 221 -4.57 4.45 -1.41
C VAL A 221 -4.48 5.72 -0.58
N ARG A 222 -5.41 5.89 0.37
CA ARG A 222 -5.40 6.93 1.39
C ARG A 222 -5.01 6.32 2.72
N GLY A 223 -4.07 6.97 3.39
CA GLY A 223 -3.63 6.58 4.70
C GLY A 223 -3.26 7.76 5.57
N THR A 224 -3.02 7.47 6.84
CA THR A 224 -2.45 8.42 7.79
C THR A 224 -1.06 7.97 8.19
N SER A 225 -0.11 8.89 8.26
CA SER A 225 1.17 8.60 8.91
C SER A 225 0.93 8.42 10.40
N MET A 226 1.70 7.53 11.02
CA MET A 226 1.68 7.37 12.47
C MET A 226 2.44 8.51 13.17
N PRO A 227 2.02 8.92 14.39
CA PRO A 227 2.64 10.05 15.11
C PRO A 227 4.14 9.88 15.38
N GLU A 228 4.60 8.64 15.56
CA GLU A 228 6.03 8.34 15.76
C GLU A 228 6.92 8.76 14.58
N ASP A 229 6.32 9.03 13.42
CA ASP A 229 7.00 9.49 12.20
C ASP A 229 6.75 10.99 11.88
N GLU A 230 6.11 11.76 12.77
CA GLU A 230 5.65 13.12 12.46
C GLU A 230 6.79 14.13 12.22
N GLU A 231 7.97 13.90 12.83
CA GLU A 231 9.22 14.64 12.57
C GLU A 231 9.62 14.58 11.08
N TYR A 232 9.23 13.52 10.35
CA TYR A 232 9.66 13.26 8.97
C TYR A 232 8.72 13.86 7.91
N ARG A 233 7.53 14.32 8.29
CA ARG A 233 6.53 14.87 7.34
C ARG A 233 7.00 16.15 6.63
N GLN A 234 7.80 16.99 7.31
CA GLN A 234 8.23 18.27 6.75
C GLN A 234 9.22 18.12 5.57
N GLN A 235 9.91 16.99 5.46
CA GLN A 235 10.88 16.73 4.38
C GLN A 235 10.24 16.11 3.11
N LEU A 236 8.96 15.74 3.18
CA LEU A 236 8.29 14.87 2.18
C LEU A 236 7.42 15.60 1.15
N VAL A 237 7.24 16.92 1.27
CA VAL A 237 6.38 17.72 0.36
C VAL A 237 6.78 17.56 -1.12
N CYS A 238 8.00 17.10 -1.42
CA CYS A 238 8.50 16.91 -2.79
C CYS A 238 8.44 15.46 -3.34
N ILE A 239 7.97 14.46 -2.59
CA ILE A 239 8.02 13.03 -3.02
C ILE A 239 6.66 12.33 -2.79
N VAL A 240 5.56 12.93 -3.22
CA VAL A 240 4.28 12.18 -3.30
C VAL A 240 4.24 11.46 -4.64
N HIS A 241 4.73 10.22 -4.69
CA HIS A 241 4.43 9.32 -5.79
C HIS A 241 3.06 8.68 -5.52
N GLY A 242 2.09 8.95 -6.37
CA GLY A 242 0.89 8.12 -6.46
C GLY A 242 1.32 6.70 -6.82
N PHE A 243 1.14 5.74 -5.90
CA PHE A 243 1.28 4.34 -6.20
C PHE A 243 0.07 3.91 -7.05
N ALA A 244 0.22 3.95 -8.38
CA ALA A 244 -0.73 3.33 -9.29
C ALA A 244 -0.40 1.83 -9.38
N LEU A 245 -1.09 0.99 -8.61
CA LEU A 245 -1.12 -0.44 -8.88
C LEU A 245 -2.04 -0.64 -10.11
N ARG A 246 -1.45 -0.79 -11.30
CA ARG A 246 -2.19 -1.20 -12.50
C ARG A 246 -2.38 -2.71 -12.46
N PHE A 247 -3.62 -3.13 -12.26
CA PHE A 247 -4.03 -4.52 -12.43
C PHE A 247 -4.38 -4.72 -13.91
N HIS A 248 -3.53 -5.44 -14.65
CA HIS A 248 -3.93 -5.95 -15.95
C HIS A 248 -4.84 -7.16 -15.71
N ALA A 249 -6.11 -7.04 -16.10
CA ALA A 249 -6.95 -8.23 -16.24
C ALA A 249 -6.35 -9.08 -17.36
N GLY A 250 -5.59 -10.11 -16.98
CA GLY A 250 -5.07 -11.09 -17.92
C GLY A 250 -6.23 -11.80 -18.58
N GLY A 251 -6.58 -11.38 -19.79
CA GLY A 251 -7.30 -12.24 -20.73
C GLY A 251 -6.38 -13.40 -21.05
N ALA A 252 -6.77 -14.61 -20.68
CA ALA A 252 -6.13 -15.81 -21.19
C ALA A 252 -6.23 -15.76 -22.72
N GLN A 253 -5.10 -15.53 -23.39
CA GLN A 253 -4.97 -15.91 -24.79
C GLN A 253 -4.83 -17.42 -24.78
N THR A 254 -5.94 -18.10 -25.05
CA THR A 254 -5.97 -19.50 -25.49
C THR A 254 -5.35 -19.62 -26.87
#